data_AF-A0A183IDM4-F1
#
_entry.id   AF-A0A183IDM4-F1
#
_cell.length_a   1.000
_cell.length_b   1.000
_cell.length_c   1.000
_cell.angle_alpha   90.00
_cell.angle_beta   90.00
_cell.angle_gamma   90.00
#
_symmetry.space_group_name_H-M   'P 1'
#
loop_
_entity.id
_entity.type
_entity.pdbx_description
1 polymer ?
#
loop_
_entity_poly.entity_id
_entity_poly.type
_entity_poly.pdbx_seq_one_letter_code
_entity_poly.pdbx_strand_id
1 'polypeptide(L)'
;MNNGTFTCQMITDAAFVLSEEHLRLVLCLLGEHYLNEKLFSRADISSVVSLDSRDKMHYIKSIVRGHLTPGWLHLYDVESNQVVDSLEPNSKLRFTKTWTHEFFHPPLPQMLVNCAPILDDTVTTTNGIVHVIDRVLTPVNRNLWQLIENDPRFSIMKSLAGNETQVLLSNSEKLSTLLAFTDDAVNKLPEAERDKAEIKDVEPEVAKALLSNQIATGKLFIPEDDFEADVETLNHDKFRVTYDWQGLDQDPQIACMDIRQKNIETCDGIIHFVPKPLPVYKGTLMDQLRKNENFSEFVRLAEAAGVDKRLEDPSTQSTLLLFTNDDTDDDFLAFHLGS
;
A
#
# COMPACT_ATOMS: atom_id res chain seq x y z
N MET A 1 -28.92 10.53 -35.61
CA MET A 1 -28.65 11.03 -34.26
C MET A 1 -28.90 9.87 -33.31
N ASN A 2 -27.86 9.19 -32.85
CA ASN A 2 -28.01 8.13 -31.87
C ASN A 2 -28.08 8.81 -30.49
N ASN A 3 -29.26 8.78 -29.85
CA ASN A 3 -29.43 9.16 -28.46
C ASN A 3 -28.74 8.10 -27.59
N GLY A 4 -27.43 8.22 -27.41
CA GLY A 4 -26.68 7.44 -26.44
C GLY A 4 -26.90 7.98 -25.03
N THR A 5 -27.06 7.09 -24.06
CA THR A 5 -27.08 7.41 -22.63
C THR A 5 -25.68 7.18 -22.04
N PHE A 6 -25.24 8.03 -21.12
CA PHE A 6 -23.87 8.00 -20.57
C PHE A 6 -23.86 8.31 -19.08
N THR A 7 -22.98 7.65 -18.33
CA THR A 7 -22.68 8.02 -16.94
C THR A 7 -21.40 8.84 -16.89
N CYS A 8 -21.40 9.95 -16.14
CA CYS A 8 -20.30 10.91 -16.05
C CYS A 8 -19.77 11.02 -14.62
N GLN A 9 -18.46 11.15 -14.45
CA GLN A 9 -17.84 11.38 -13.15
C GLN A 9 -17.25 12.79 -13.07
N MET A 10 -17.71 13.60 -12.11
CA MET A 10 -17.36 15.03 -11.96
C MET A 10 -16.41 15.23 -10.79
N ILE A 11 -15.47 16.17 -10.88
CA ILE A 11 -14.46 16.40 -9.82
C ILE A 11 -14.82 17.64 -8.99
N THR A 12 -14.40 17.68 -7.73
CA THR A 12 -14.44 18.90 -6.91
C THR A 12 -13.36 19.92 -7.35
N ASP A 13 -13.60 21.21 -7.12
CA ASP A 13 -12.80 22.32 -7.68
C ASP A 13 -11.31 22.33 -7.29
N ALA A 14 -10.89 21.57 -6.28
CA ALA A 14 -9.50 21.52 -5.82
C ALA A 14 -8.52 20.86 -6.81
N ALA A 15 -9.00 20.13 -7.81
CA ALA A 15 -8.16 19.30 -8.70
C ALA A 15 -7.92 19.88 -10.11
N PHE A 16 -8.56 21.00 -10.48
CA PHE A 16 -8.39 21.63 -11.79
C PHE A 16 -7.76 23.03 -11.68
N VAL A 17 -6.44 23.12 -11.85
CA VAL A 17 -5.79 24.37 -12.27
C VAL A 17 -5.69 24.35 -13.80
N LEU A 18 -6.81 24.56 -14.50
CA LEU A 18 -6.82 24.75 -15.95
C LEU A 18 -7.79 25.90 -16.32
N SER A 19 -7.29 26.80 -17.17
CA SER A 19 -7.83 28.14 -17.50
C SER A 19 -9.32 28.25 -17.83
N GLU A 20 -9.88 29.43 -17.52
CA GLU A 20 -11.28 29.89 -17.63
C GLU A 20 -12.04 29.58 -18.95
N GLU A 21 -11.37 29.39 -20.09
CA GLU A 21 -12.07 29.20 -21.38
C GLU A 21 -12.62 27.78 -21.63
N HIS A 22 -12.29 26.78 -20.80
CA HIS A 22 -12.68 25.38 -21.04
C HIS A 22 -13.71 24.80 -20.05
N LEU A 23 -14.08 25.54 -19.00
CA LEU A 23 -15.09 25.11 -18.01
C LEU A 23 -16.53 25.19 -18.54
N ARG A 24 -16.77 25.92 -19.65
CA ARG A 24 -18.10 26.02 -20.27
C ARG A 24 -18.65 24.69 -20.79
N LEU A 25 -17.80 23.71 -21.10
CA LEU A 25 -18.27 22.44 -21.66
C LEU A 25 -18.90 21.50 -20.61
N VAL A 26 -18.49 21.63 -19.35
CA VAL A 26 -18.98 20.79 -18.24
C VAL A 26 -20.19 21.44 -17.57
N LEU A 27 -20.18 22.77 -17.42
CA LEU A 27 -21.32 23.55 -16.92
C LEU A 27 -22.54 23.57 -17.87
N CYS A 28 -22.36 23.28 -19.17
CA CYS A 28 -23.49 23.24 -20.11
C CYS A 28 -24.42 22.03 -19.94
N LEU A 29 -24.00 20.96 -19.25
CA LEU A 29 -24.83 19.74 -19.08
C LEU A 29 -25.72 19.79 -17.83
N LEU A 30 -25.42 20.67 -16.88
CA LEU A 30 -26.22 20.89 -15.68
C LEU A 30 -26.79 22.30 -15.78
N GLY A 31 -28.03 22.42 -16.28
CA GLY A 31 -28.69 23.72 -16.45
C GLY A 31 -28.53 24.62 -15.23
N GLU A 32 -28.42 25.93 -15.48
CA GLU A 32 -28.04 27.02 -14.55
C GLU A 32 -28.81 27.12 -13.21
N HIS A 33 -29.74 26.22 -12.93
CA HIS A 33 -30.61 26.26 -11.75
C HIS A 33 -30.08 25.54 -10.50
N TYR A 34 -28.96 24.82 -10.54
CA TYR A 34 -28.50 24.00 -9.40
C TYR A 34 -27.19 24.42 -8.73
N LEU A 35 -26.57 25.54 -9.14
CA LEU A 35 -25.35 26.04 -8.52
C LEU A 35 -25.67 27.11 -7.48
N ASN A 36 -25.96 26.69 -6.25
CA ASN A 36 -26.12 27.60 -5.12
C ASN A 36 -24.75 28.19 -4.70
N GLU A 37 -24.77 29.49 -4.37
CA GLU A 37 -23.67 30.45 -4.22
C GLU A 37 -22.61 30.19 -3.11
N LYS A 38 -22.33 28.95 -2.70
CA LYS A 38 -21.37 28.68 -1.60
C LYS A 38 -19.96 28.24 -2.01
N LEU A 39 -19.70 27.98 -3.30
CA LEU A 39 -18.46 27.28 -3.72
C LEU A 39 -17.36 28.16 -4.35
N PHE A 40 -17.59 29.44 -4.63
CA PHE A 40 -16.63 30.21 -5.44
C PHE A 40 -16.15 31.51 -4.77
N SER A 41 -14.92 31.50 -4.24
CA SER A 41 -14.18 32.72 -3.90
C SER A 41 -13.20 33.05 -5.02
N ARG A 42 -13.23 34.30 -5.48
CA ARG A 42 -12.83 34.78 -6.81
C ARG A 42 -11.33 35.06 -6.97
N ALA A 43 -10.48 34.57 -6.07
CA ALA A 43 -9.14 35.14 -5.86
C ALA A 43 -7.94 34.38 -6.48
N ASP A 44 -8.04 33.09 -6.84
CA ASP A 44 -6.82 32.28 -7.08
C ASP A 44 -6.51 31.91 -8.55
N ILE A 45 -7.18 32.53 -9.53
CA ILE A 45 -7.10 32.14 -10.97
C ILE A 45 -6.02 32.91 -11.75
N SER A 46 -4.89 33.28 -11.15
CA SER A 46 -3.85 34.03 -11.87
C SER A 46 -2.46 33.40 -11.76
N SER A 47 -2.29 32.17 -12.24
CA SER A 47 -1.01 31.74 -12.84
C SER A 47 -1.12 30.43 -13.60
N VAL A 48 -0.22 30.28 -14.60
CA VAL A 48 0.34 29.03 -15.15
C VAL A 48 -0.02 28.62 -16.61
N VAL A 49 0.86 29.10 -17.50
CA VAL A 49 1.62 28.42 -18.58
C VAL A 49 0.99 28.12 -19.96
N SER A 50 1.52 28.88 -20.93
CA SER A 50 1.44 28.77 -22.38
C SER A 50 2.26 27.59 -22.94
N LEU A 51 1.59 26.64 -23.60
CA LEU A 51 2.14 25.66 -24.56
C LEU A 51 1.00 25.27 -25.54
N ASP A 52 1.36 24.91 -26.78
CA ASP A 52 0.55 24.96 -28.02
C ASP A 52 -0.80 24.17 -28.00
N SER A 53 -1.75 24.64 -28.81
CA SER A 53 -3.21 24.47 -28.66
C SER A 53 -3.79 23.12 -29.11
N ARG A 54 -3.14 22.37 -30.01
CA ARG A 54 -3.71 21.14 -30.60
C ARG A 54 -3.48 19.89 -29.76
N ASP A 55 -2.29 19.72 -29.21
CA ASP A 55 -1.93 18.55 -28.40
C ASP A 55 -2.70 18.54 -27.06
N LYS A 56 -2.94 19.73 -26.49
CA LYS A 56 -3.80 19.91 -25.31
C LYS A 56 -5.24 19.45 -25.55
N MET A 57 -5.79 19.71 -26.73
CA MET A 57 -7.17 19.32 -27.05
C MET A 57 -7.32 17.80 -27.20
N HIS A 58 -6.30 17.12 -27.75
CA HIS A 58 -6.28 15.66 -27.77
C HIS A 58 -6.24 15.08 -26.35
N TYR A 59 -5.39 15.64 -25.49
CA TYR A 59 -5.24 15.24 -24.10
C TYR A 59 -6.53 15.45 -23.28
N ILE A 60 -7.15 16.63 -23.37
CA ILE A 60 -8.42 16.93 -22.69
C ILE A 60 -9.53 15.97 -23.14
N LYS A 61 -9.64 15.69 -24.44
CA LYS A 61 -10.62 14.72 -24.96
C LYS A 61 -10.40 13.32 -24.39
N SER A 62 -9.15 12.89 -24.30
CA SER A 62 -8.78 11.59 -23.74
C SER A 62 -9.17 11.49 -22.26
N ILE A 63 -8.88 12.52 -21.46
CA ILE A 63 -9.30 12.60 -20.05
C ILE A 63 -10.82 12.51 -19.93
N VAL A 64 -11.56 13.38 -20.62
CA VAL A 64 -13.03 13.43 -20.50
C VAL A 64 -13.67 12.11 -20.92
N ARG A 65 -13.17 11.46 -21.98
CA ARG A 65 -13.63 10.13 -22.40
C ARG A 65 -13.30 9.06 -21.38
N GLY A 66 -12.18 9.17 -20.69
CA GLY A 66 -11.78 8.28 -19.60
C GLY A 66 -12.72 8.34 -18.40
N HIS A 67 -13.46 9.43 -18.21
CA HIS A 67 -14.43 9.61 -17.10
C HIS A 67 -15.87 9.23 -17.47
N LEU A 68 -16.09 8.73 -18.69
CA LEU A 68 -17.41 8.40 -19.21
C LEU A 68 -17.50 6.91 -19.46
N THR A 69 -18.62 6.30 -19.06
CA THR A 69 -18.96 4.92 -19.41
C THR A 69 -20.32 4.86 -20.11
N PRO A 70 -20.51 3.99 -21.12
CA PRO A 70 -21.80 3.81 -21.78
C PRO A 70 -22.89 3.32 -20.83
N GLY A 71 -24.10 3.87 -20.98
CA GLY A 71 -25.27 3.42 -20.23
C GLY A 71 -25.39 4.05 -18.83
N TRP A 72 -26.38 3.55 -18.09
CA TRP A 72 -26.68 3.96 -16.71
C TRP A 72 -25.94 3.02 -15.77
N LEU A 73 -25.03 3.53 -14.97
CA LEU A 73 -24.32 2.76 -13.97
C LEU A 73 -24.74 3.23 -12.58
N HIS A 74 -25.55 2.45 -11.88
CA HIS A 74 -25.91 2.74 -10.51
C HIS A 74 -24.92 2.09 -9.55
N LEU A 75 -24.36 2.84 -8.60
CA LEU A 75 -23.33 2.33 -7.67
C LEU A 75 -23.81 1.17 -6.79
N TYR A 76 -25.11 1.06 -6.55
CA TYR A 76 -25.69 -0.06 -5.81
C TYR A 76 -25.69 -1.38 -6.60
N ASP A 77 -25.70 -1.32 -7.93
CA ASP A 77 -25.60 -2.48 -8.83
C ASP A 77 -24.14 -2.88 -9.10
N VAL A 78 -23.19 -2.04 -8.70
CA VAL A 78 -21.76 -2.27 -8.92
C VAL A 78 -21.24 -3.28 -7.92
N GLU A 79 -20.58 -4.34 -8.39
CA GLU A 79 -19.85 -5.29 -7.56
C GLU A 79 -18.44 -4.77 -7.24
N SER A 80 -17.86 -5.24 -6.13
CA SER A 80 -16.46 -4.87 -5.82
C SER A 80 -15.52 -5.49 -6.86
N ASN A 81 -14.54 -4.72 -7.31
CA ASN A 81 -13.61 -5.04 -8.41
C ASN A 81 -14.24 -5.14 -9.80
N GLN A 82 -15.50 -4.74 -9.96
CA GLN A 82 -16.14 -4.70 -11.28
C GLN A 82 -15.39 -3.75 -12.22
N VAL A 83 -15.12 -4.21 -13.44
CA VAL A 83 -14.47 -3.41 -14.47
C VAL A 83 -15.47 -3.14 -15.60
N VAL A 84 -15.65 -1.88 -15.95
CA VAL A 84 -16.49 -1.44 -17.08
C VAL A 84 -15.65 -0.69 -18.09
N ASP A 85 -16.13 -0.64 -19.33
CA ASP A 85 -15.44 0.10 -20.39
C ASP A 85 -15.65 1.61 -20.22
N SER A 86 -14.59 2.38 -20.45
CA SER A 86 -14.71 3.83 -20.62
C SER A 86 -14.96 4.18 -22.10
N LEU A 87 -15.30 5.43 -22.40
CA LEU A 87 -15.35 5.91 -23.78
C LEU A 87 -13.95 6.17 -24.37
N GLU A 88 -12.87 6.08 -23.57
CA GLU A 88 -11.51 6.21 -24.05
C GLU A 88 -10.96 4.85 -24.50
N PRO A 89 -10.41 4.73 -25.73
CA PRO A 89 -9.90 3.48 -26.24
C PRO A 89 -8.83 2.87 -25.32
N ASN A 90 -8.96 1.57 -25.04
CA ASN A 90 -8.06 0.81 -24.16
C ASN A 90 -7.97 1.32 -22.71
N SER A 91 -8.90 2.19 -22.28
CA SER A 91 -9.03 2.63 -20.90
C SER A 91 -10.29 2.03 -20.29
N LYS A 92 -10.16 1.45 -19.10
CA LYS A 92 -11.27 0.85 -18.35
C LYS A 92 -11.44 1.58 -17.02
N LEU A 93 -12.66 1.52 -16.50
CA LEU A 93 -13.02 2.00 -15.18
C LEU A 93 -13.19 0.81 -14.25
N ARG A 94 -12.36 0.72 -13.21
CA ARG A 94 -12.49 -0.29 -12.18
C ARG A 94 -13.16 0.31 -10.96
N PHE A 95 -14.21 -0.33 -10.49
CA PHE A 95 -14.89 0.04 -9.26
C PHE A 95 -14.47 -0.90 -8.14
N THR A 96 -14.18 -0.35 -6.96
CA THR A 96 -13.77 -1.12 -5.79
C THR A 96 -14.54 -0.62 -4.58
N LYS A 97 -15.20 -1.55 -3.86
CA LYS A 97 -15.80 -1.25 -2.56
C LYS A 97 -14.74 -1.42 -1.49
N THR A 98 -14.51 -0.38 -0.71
CA THR A 98 -13.60 -0.35 0.44
C THR A 98 -14.35 0.15 1.67
N TRP A 99 -13.68 0.16 2.81
CA TRP A 99 -14.19 0.71 4.05
C TRP A 99 -13.28 1.86 4.45
N THR A 100 -13.83 3.05 4.67
CA THR A 100 -13.04 4.14 5.26
C THR A 100 -12.91 3.90 6.75
N HIS A 101 -11.70 4.00 7.27
CA HIS A 101 -11.48 4.08 8.71
C HIS A 101 -11.35 5.56 9.07
N GLU A 102 -12.47 6.22 9.37
CA GLU A 102 -12.44 7.55 9.97
C GLU A 102 -12.34 7.41 11.49
N PHE A 103 -11.46 8.20 12.11
CA PHE A 103 -11.16 8.14 13.56
C PHE A 103 -12.39 8.30 14.47
N PHE A 104 -13.45 8.99 14.01
CA PHE A 104 -14.65 9.29 14.80
C PHE A 104 -15.94 8.66 14.27
N HIS A 105 -15.88 7.91 13.17
CA HIS A 105 -17.07 7.31 12.56
C HIS A 105 -16.88 5.80 12.35
N PRO A 106 -17.95 5.00 12.53
CA PRO A 106 -17.91 3.60 12.15
C PRO A 106 -17.52 3.48 10.67
N PRO A 107 -16.79 2.43 10.28
CA PRO A 107 -16.29 2.32 8.93
C PRO A 107 -17.42 2.38 7.92
N LEU A 108 -17.37 3.38 7.05
CA LEU A 108 -18.39 3.59 6.03
C LEU A 108 -17.96 2.89 4.73
N PRO A 109 -18.89 2.21 4.04
CA PRO A 109 -18.59 1.67 2.73
C PRO A 109 -18.30 2.82 1.78
N GLN A 110 -17.08 2.86 1.24
CA GLN A 110 -16.67 3.83 0.24
C GLN A 110 -16.50 3.13 -1.09
N MET A 111 -17.10 3.70 -2.14
CA MET A 111 -16.86 3.26 -3.51
C MET A 111 -15.70 4.05 -4.10
N LEU A 112 -14.77 3.35 -4.73
CA LEU A 112 -13.69 3.94 -5.51
C LEU A 112 -13.95 3.64 -6.98
N VAL A 113 -13.62 4.57 -7.87
CA VAL A 113 -13.42 4.29 -9.30
C VAL A 113 -11.98 4.63 -9.66
N ASN A 114 -11.22 3.67 -10.17
CA ASN A 114 -9.82 3.88 -10.52
C ASN A 114 -8.99 4.50 -9.36
N CYS A 115 -9.27 4.07 -8.12
CA CYS A 115 -8.70 4.60 -6.87
C CYS A 115 -9.10 6.04 -6.50
N ALA A 116 -10.02 6.64 -7.24
CA ALA A 116 -10.65 7.90 -6.86
C ALA A 116 -11.91 7.61 -6.04
N PRO A 117 -11.97 8.00 -4.75
CA PRO A 117 -13.20 8.09 -3.99
C PRO A 117 -14.34 8.72 -4.77
N ILE A 118 -15.45 8.00 -4.85
CA ILE A 118 -16.74 8.55 -5.26
C ILE A 118 -17.35 9.22 -4.03
N LEU A 119 -17.65 10.50 -4.16
CA LEU A 119 -18.31 11.31 -3.14
C LEU A 119 -19.82 11.01 -3.17
N ASP A 120 -20.50 11.19 -2.04
CA ASP A 120 -21.92 10.85 -1.87
C ASP A 120 -22.88 11.64 -2.80
N ASP A 121 -22.37 12.64 -3.51
CA ASP A 121 -23.11 13.42 -4.49
C ASP A 121 -23.30 12.64 -5.80
N THR A 122 -24.48 12.02 -5.95
CA THR A 122 -24.92 11.42 -7.22
C THR A 122 -26.13 12.17 -7.78
N VAL A 123 -26.08 12.54 -9.06
CA VAL A 123 -27.16 13.27 -9.76
C VAL A 123 -27.68 12.46 -10.93
N THR A 124 -28.95 12.10 -10.90
CA THR A 124 -29.63 11.45 -12.03
C THR A 124 -30.17 12.49 -13.00
N THR A 125 -29.87 12.35 -14.29
CA THR A 125 -30.34 13.24 -15.36
C THR A 125 -31.27 12.51 -16.33
N THR A 126 -31.72 13.17 -17.40
CA THR A 126 -32.60 12.55 -18.41
C THR A 126 -31.89 11.54 -19.32
N ASN A 127 -30.56 11.60 -19.38
CA ASN A 127 -29.75 10.81 -20.31
C ASN A 127 -28.52 10.16 -19.64
N GLY A 128 -28.46 10.16 -18.31
CA GLY A 128 -27.28 9.72 -17.59
C GLY A 128 -27.36 9.82 -16.08
N ILE A 129 -26.28 9.40 -15.45
CA ILE A 129 -26.03 9.57 -14.01
C ILE A 129 -24.69 10.27 -13.85
N VAL A 130 -24.61 11.19 -12.91
CA VAL A 130 -23.37 11.85 -12.52
C VAL A 130 -22.95 11.34 -11.15
N HIS A 131 -21.71 10.87 -11.02
CA HIS A 131 -21.07 10.55 -9.74
C HIS A 131 -19.94 11.52 -9.47
N VAL A 132 -19.98 12.27 -8.38
CA VAL A 132 -18.85 13.15 -8.05
C VAL A 132 -17.69 12.31 -7.50
N ILE A 133 -16.46 12.61 -7.91
CA ILE A 133 -15.23 11.93 -7.50
C ILE A 133 -14.22 12.94 -6.96
N ASP A 134 -13.27 12.47 -6.16
CA ASP A 134 -12.31 13.34 -5.47
C ASP A 134 -11.15 13.84 -6.36
N ARG A 135 -10.85 13.16 -7.46
CA ARG A 135 -9.68 13.45 -8.31
C ARG A 135 -9.86 13.00 -9.76
N VAL A 136 -8.99 13.50 -10.65
CA VAL A 136 -8.99 13.16 -12.08
C VAL A 136 -8.63 11.68 -12.25
N LEU A 137 -9.47 10.94 -12.99
CA LEU A 137 -9.17 9.56 -13.35
C LEU A 137 -8.00 9.51 -14.31
N THR A 138 -6.91 8.93 -13.83
CA THR A 138 -5.84 8.42 -14.67
C THR A 138 -6.20 7.00 -15.12
N PRO A 139 -5.85 6.57 -16.35
CA PRO A 139 -6.01 5.19 -16.76
C PRO A 139 -5.25 4.26 -15.78
N VAL A 140 -5.98 3.53 -14.93
CA VAL A 140 -5.37 2.60 -13.97
C VAL A 140 -5.16 1.28 -14.66
N ASN A 141 -4.13 1.27 -15.51
CA ASN A 141 -3.79 0.13 -16.34
C ASN A 141 -2.86 -0.85 -15.60
N ARG A 142 -2.51 -0.55 -14.35
CA ARG A 142 -1.41 -1.22 -13.64
C ARG A 142 -1.85 -1.76 -12.28
N ASN A 143 -1.78 -3.08 -12.15
CA ASN A 143 -1.81 -3.80 -10.88
C ASN A 143 -0.47 -3.60 -10.11
N LEU A 144 -0.39 -4.08 -8.87
CA LEU A 144 0.82 -3.97 -8.04
C LEU A 144 2.06 -4.49 -8.79
N TRP A 145 1.93 -5.65 -9.45
CA TRP A 145 3.02 -6.23 -10.23
C TRP A 145 3.46 -5.30 -11.38
N GLN A 146 2.52 -4.77 -12.16
CA GLN A 146 2.81 -3.91 -13.31
C GLN A 146 3.47 -2.59 -12.91
N LEU A 147 3.26 -2.08 -11.70
CA LEU A 147 4.00 -0.92 -11.20
C LEU A 147 5.47 -1.25 -10.96
N ILE A 148 5.74 -2.40 -10.36
CA ILE A 148 7.10 -2.88 -10.10
C ILE A 148 7.79 -3.29 -11.41
N GLU A 149 7.10 -4.04 -12.26
CA GLU A 149 7.58 -4.57 -13.54
C GLU A 149 8.11 -3.46 -14.45
N ASN A 150 7.31 -2.39 -14.60
CA ASN A 150 7.58 -1.29 -15.53
C ASN A 150 8.51 -0.20 -14.98
N ASP A 151 8.83 -0.22 -13.68
CA ASP A 151 9.70 0.77 -13.07
C ASP A 151 11.14 0.22 -12.95
N PRO A 152 12.14 0.91 -13.53
CA PRO A 152 13.53 0.46 -13.53
C PRO A 152 14.18 0.49 -12.14
N ARG A 153 13.59 1.19 -11.16
CA ARG A 153 14.13 1.30 -9.79
C ARG A 153 13.94 0.04 -8.95
N PHE A 154 13.23 -0.98 -9.46
CA PHE A 154 12.93 -2.22 -8.74
C PHE A 154 13.58 -3.44 -9.39
N SER A 155 14.73 -3.29 -10.06
CA SER A 155 15.35 -4.41 -10.77
C SER A 155 15.77 -5.54 -9.84
N ILE A 156 16.23 -5.22 -8.63
CA ILE A 156 16.56 -6.20 -7.59
C ILE A 156 15.29 -6.95 -7.15
N MET A 157 14.23 -6.22 -6.79
CA MET A 157 12.97 -6.84 -6.34
C MET A 157 12.35 -7.76 -7.41
N LYS A 158 12.41 -7.33 -8.69
CA LYS A 158 11.98 -8.15 -9.84
C LYS A 158 12.79 -9.44 -9.99
N SER A 159 14.11 -9.37 -9.78
CA SER A 159 14.97 -10.55 -9.90
C SER A 159 14.68 -11.61 -8.83
N LEU A 160 14.17 -11.20 -7.67
CA LEU A 160 13.77 -12.10 -6.59
C LEU A 160 12.37 -12.70 -6.82
N ALA A 161 11.56 -12.08 -7.70
CA ALA A 161 10.15 -12.43 -7.87
C ALA A 161 9.93 -13.65 -8.77
N GLY A 162 9.59 -14.78 -8.14
CA GLY A 162 9.12 -15.97 -8.83
C GLY A 162 7.68 -15.84 -9.36
N ASN A 163 7.28 -16.77 -10.22
CA ASN A 163 5.95 -16.77 -10.87
C ASN A 163 4.79 -16.66 -9.87
N GLU A 164 4.89 -17.31 -8.70
CA GLU A 164 3.85 -17.25 -7.67
C GLU A 164 3.62 -15.83 -7.17
N THR A 165 4.69 -15.08 -6.90
CA THR A 165 4.63 -13.67 -6.48
C THR A 165 4.03 -12.80 -7.56
N GLN A 166 4.41 -13.02 -8.82
CA GLN A 166 3.89 -12.27 -9.96
C GLN A 166 2.39 -12.49 -10.15
N VAL A 167 1.94 -13.75 -10.07
CA VAL A 167 0.52 -14.10 -10.16
C VAL A 167 -0.26 -13.47 -9.01
N LEU A 168 0.28 -13.50 -7.79
CA LEU A 168 -0.38 -12.93 -6.62
C LEU A 168 -0.50 -11.41 -6.71
N LEU A 169 0.59 -10.71 -7.05
CA LEU A 169 0.60 -9.25 -7.21
C LEU A 169 -0.10 -8.77 -8.50
N SER A 170 -0.45 -9.71 -9.39
CA SER A 170 -1.29 -9.41 -10.55
C SER A 170 -2.78 -9.66 -10.27
N ASN A 171 -3.11 -10.35 -9.17
CA ASN A 171 -4.47 -10.73 -8.84
C ASN A 171 -5.23 -9.56 -8.19
N SER A 172 -5.99 -8.84 -9.00
CA SER A 172 -6.81 -7.71 -8.54
C SER A 172 -7.95 -8.08 -7.58
N GLU A 173 -8.27 -9.36 -7.38
CA GLU A 173 -9.30 -9.79 -6.44
C GLU A 173 -8.79 -9.80 -4.99
N LYS A 174 -7.48 -10.00 -4.80
CA LYS A 174 -6.89 -10.10 -3.46
C LYS A 174 -6.19 -8.80 -3.07
N LEU A 175 -6.90 -7.98 -2.29
CA LEU A 175 -6.35 -6.77 -1.70
C LEU A 175 -5.08 -7.08 -0.90
N SER A 176 -3.98 -6.43 -1.26
CA SER A 176 -2.66 -6.65 -0.65
C SER A 176 -1.93 -5.33 -0.45
N THR A 177 -0.95 -5.33 0.45
CA THR A 177 -0.03 -4.21 0.62
C THR A 177 1.38 -4.66 0.30
N LEU A 178 2.06 -3.94 -0.59
CA LEU A 178 3.44 -4.20 -0.97
C LEU A 178 4.37 -3.23 -0.24
N LEU A 179 5.31 -3.77 0.52
CA LEU A 179 6.42 -3.05 1.12
C LEU A 179 7.59 -3.09 0.13
N ALA A 180 7.64 -2.11 -0.76
CA ALA A 180 8.59 -2.07 -1.86
C ALA A 180 9.90 -1.40 -1.43
N PHE A 181 11.02 -1.96 -1.86
CA PHE A 181 12.34 -1.35 -1.71
C PHE A 181 12.93 -1.08 -3.10
N THR A 182 13.65 0.04 -3.24
CA THR A 182 14.31 0.40 -4.50
C THR A 182 15.75 -0.09 -4.54
N ASP A 183 16.28 -0.25 -5.75
CA ASP A 183 17.68 -0.62 -5.97
C ASP A 183 18.64 0.37 -5.31
N ASP A 184 18.33 1.67 -5.38
CA ASP A 184 19.12 2.72 -4.73
C ASP A 184 19.12 2.59 -3.20
N ALA A 185 17.96 2.30 -2.60
CA ALA A 185 17.84 2.09 -1.17
C ALA A 185 18.69 0.90 -0.71
N VAL A 186 18.62 -0.22 -1.43
CA VAL A 186 19.44 -1.42 -1.15
C VAL A 186 20.93 -1.16 -1.36
N ASN A 187 21.32 -0.46 -2.43
CA ASN A 187 22.72 -0.20 -2.75
C ASN A 187 23.40 0.77 -1.78
N LYS A 188 22.63 1.60 -1.08
CA LYS A 188 23.12 2.52 -0.04
C LYS A 188 23.35 1.85 1.32
N LEU A 189 22.89 0.61 1.51
CA LEU A 189 23.08 -0.11 2.76
C LEU A 189 24.56 -0.46 2.98
N PRO A 190 25.06 -0.43 4.24
CA PRO A 190 26.36 -0.99 4.59
C PRO A 190 26.49 -2.45 4.15
N GLU A 191 27.70 -2.91 3.82
CA GLU A 191 27.94 -4.27 3.33
C GLU A 191 27.38 -5.34 4.28
N ALA A 192 27.63 -5.19 5.59
CA ALA A 192 27.09 -6.09 6.60
C ALA A 192 25.54 -6.13 6.65
N GLU A 193 24.85 -5.05 6.30
CA GLU A 193 23.39 -5.03 6.22
C GLU A 193 22.87 -5.63 4.91
N ARG A 194 23.59 -5.45 3.81
CA ARG A 194 23.26 -6.09 2.53
C ARG A 194 23.40 -7.60 2.60
N ASP A 195 24.44 -8.08 3.28
CA ASP A 195 24.67 -9.51 3.49
C ASP A 195 23.55 -10.11 4.36
N LYS A 196 23.17 -9.41 5.45
CA LYS A 196 22.03 -9.81 6.31
C LYS A 196 20.68 -9.77 5.60
N ALA A 197 20.51 -8.87 4.64
CA ALA A 197 19.29 -8.80 3.85
C ALA A 197 19.17 -9.97 2.86
N GLU A 198 20.20 -10.82 2.73
CA GLU A 198 20.23 -12.02 1.89
C GLU A 198 19.75 -11.71 0.44
N ILE A 199 20.19 -10.59 -0.14
CA ILE A 199 19.75 -10.11 -1.47
C ILE A 199 20.69 -10.58 -2.61
N LYS A 200 21.92 -11.00 -2.27
CA LYS A 200 22.93 -11.42 -3.23
C LYS A 200 23.03 -12.94 -3.26
N ASP A 201 23.03 -13.54 -4.46
CA ASP A 201 23.16 -14.99 -4.69
C ASP A 201 22.13 -15.82 -3.89
N VAL A 202 20.89 -15.32 -3.85
CA VAL A 202 19.81 -15.82 -3.01
C VAL A 202 19.32 -17.17 -3.51
N GLU A 203 19.28 -18.16 -2.62
CA GLU A 203 18.60 -19.44 -2.91
C GLU A 203 17.11 -19.19 -3.19
N PRO A 204 16.47 -19.94 -4.12
CA PRO A 204 15.07 -19.72 -4.49
C PRO A 204 14.10 -19.69 -3.31
N GLU A 205 14.31 -20.55 -2.31
CA GLU A 205 13.49 -20.62 -1.10
C GLU A 205 13.63 -19.37 -0.23
N VAL A 206 14.84 -18.83 -0.13
CA VAL A 206 15.11 -17.59 0.61
C VAL A 206 14.50 -16.39 -0.10
N ALA A 207 14.63 -16.32 -1.44
CA ALA A 207 14.02 -15.26 -2.23
C ALA A 207 12.49 -15.26 -2.10
N LYS A 208 11.89 -16.46 -2.10
CA LYS A 208 10.46 -16.66 -1.87
C LYS A 208 10.02 -16.17 -0.49
N ALA A 209 10.72 -16.54 0.57
CA ALA A 209 10.41 -16.09 1.93
C ALA A 209 10.56 -14.56 2.07
N LEU A 210 11.65 -13.99 1.54
CA LEU A 210 11.92 -12.55 1.57
C LEU A 210 10.80 -11.75 0.90
N LEU A 211 10.38 -12.15 -0.29
CA LEU A 211 9.28 -11.48 -0.99
C LEU A 211 7.92 -11.73 -0.35
N SER A 212 7.70 -12.90 0.24
CA SER A 212 6.47 -13.17 0.98
C SER A 212 6.36 -12.25 2.21
N ASN A 213 7.49 -11.89 2.83
CA ASN A 213 7.56 -10.85 3.88
C ASN A 213 7.34 -9.43 3.39
N GLN A 214 7.56 -9.15 2.11
CA GLN A 214 7.26 -7.83 1.56
C GLN A 214 5.77 -7.64 1.24
N ILE A 215 4.96 -8.69 1.34
CA ILE A 215 3.54 -8.63 0.98
C ILE A 215 2.70 -8.87 2.22
N ALA A 216 2.04 -7.81 2.67
CA ALA A 216 1.07 -7.87 3.75
C ALA A 216 -0.33 -8.20 3.24
N THR A 217 -1.07 -8.97 4.04
CA THR A 217 -2.45 -9.32 3.74
C THR A 217 -3.38 -8.12 3.97
N GLY A 218 -4.26 -7.85 2.99
CA GLY A 218 -5.17 -6.71 3.05
C GLY A 218 -4.51 -5.36 2.67
N LYS A 219 -5.31 -4.29 2.75
CA LYS A 219 -4.85 -2.92 2.53
C LYS A 219 -4.48 -2.27 3.86
N LEU A 220 -3.22 -1.89 4.00
CA LEU A 220 -2.68 -1.12 5.12
C LEU A 220 -2.59 0.33 4.67
N PHE A 221 -3.56 1.14 5.07
CA PHE A 221 -3.48 2.59 4.95
C PHE A 221 -2.89 3.16 6.24
N ILE A 222 -1.92 4.07 6.13
CA ILE A 222 -1.23 4.68 7.27
C ILE A 222 -1.65 6.16 7.34
N PRO A 223 -2.53 6.58 8.27
CA PRO A 223 -2.96 7.98 8.39
C PRO A 223 -1.80 8.89 8.84
N GLU A 224 -2.01 10.21 8.88
CA GLU A 224 -0.98 11.18 9.33
C GLU A 224 -0.76 11.19 10.84
N ASP A 225 -1.79 10.86 11.63
CA ASP A 225 -1.76 10.90 13.10
C ASP A 225 -1.40 9.53 13.73
N ASP A 226 -1.39 9.44 15.07
CA ASP A 226 -1.15 8.21 15.86
C ASP A 226 -1.80 6.99 15.21
N PHE A 227 -0.93 6.08 14.77
CA PHE A 227 -1.35 4.84 14.16
C PHE A 227 -0.47 3.71 14.68
N GLU A 228 -1.13 2.66 15.15
CA GLU A 228 -0.50 1.39 15.44
C GLU A 228 -1.32 0.28 14.78
N ALA A 229 -0.62 -0.59 14.05
CA ALA A 229 -1.26 -1.75 13.43
C ALA A 229 -0.32 -2.95 13.42
N ASP A 230 -0.86 -4.11 13.80
CA ASP A 230 -0.20 -5.38 13.57
C ASP A 230 -0.51 -5.86 12.15
N VAL A 231 0.54 -6.20 11.41
CA VAL A 231 0.51 -6.53 9.99
C VAL A 231 1.05 -7.94 9.82
N GLU A 232 0.21 -8.84 9.32
CA GLU A 232 0.64 -10.20 8.97
C GLU A 232 0.99 -10.29 7.49
N THR A 233 2.20 -10.75 7.22
CA THR A 233 2.73 -10.97 5.86
C THR A 233 2.34 -12.34 5.32
N LEU A 234 2.56 -12.56 4.02
CA LEU A 234 2.32 -13.87 3.41
C LEU A 234 3.28 -14.97 3.90
N ASN A 235 4.39 -14.59 4.54
CA ASN A 235 5.26 -15.55 5.22
C ASN A 235 4.77 -15.90 6.64
N HIS A 236 3.62 -15.37 7.06
CA HIS A 236 3.08 -15.44 8.42
C HIS A 236 3.88 -14.70 9.51
N ASP A 237 4.92 -13.96 9.11
CA ASP A 237 5.60 -13.05 10.02
C ASP A 237 4.71 -11.85 10.31
N LYS A 238 4.68 -11.46 11.59
CA LYS A 238 3.91 -10.33 12.10
C LYS A 238 4.83 -9.16 12.39
N PHE A 239 4.53 -8.02 11.78
CA PHE A 239 5.23 -6.77 12.00
C PHE A 239 4.28 -5.76 12.61
N ARG A 240 4.82 -4.88 13.46
CA ARG A 240 4.06 -3.75 13.96
C ARG A 240 4.45 -2.50 13.20
N VAL A 241 3.44 -1.75 12.77
CA VAL A 241 3.57 -0.39 12.30
C VAL A 241 3.35 0.52 13.49
N THR A 242 4.27 1.45 13.72
CA THR A 242 4.19 2.46 14.79
C THR A 242 4.66 3.81 14.26
N TYR A 243 4.44 4.89 15.00
CA TYR A 243 5.13 6.15 14.80
C TYR A 243 6.29 6.28 15.80
N ASP A 244 7.43 6.81 15.37
CA ASP A 244 8.51 7.18 16.28
C ASP A 244 8.25 8.56 16.88
N TRP A 245 7.76 8.55 18.12
CA TRP A 245 7.48 9.77 18.91
C TRP A 245 8.73 10.47 19.42
N GLN A 246 9.89 9.82 19.35
CA GLN A 246 11.16 10.33 19.87
C GLN A 246 12.05 10.94 18.76
N GLY A 247 11.71 10.69 17.50
CA GLY A 247 12.39 11.26 16.32
C GLY A 247 11.97 12.70 16.00
N LEU A 248 12.85 13.43 15.30
CA LEU A 248 12.54 14.74 14.72
C LEU A 248 11.56 14.62 13.52
N ASP A 249 11.64 13.49 12.81
CA ASP A 249 10.76 13.13 11.72
C ASP A 249 9.77 12.10 12.27
N GLN A 250 8.49 12.48 12.34
CA GLN A 250 7.39 11.62 12.76
C GLN A 250 7.02 10.66 11.62
N ASP A 251 8.00 9.93 11.08
CA ASP A 251 7.75 8.96 10.02
C ASP A 251 7.21 7.67 10.62
N PRO A 252 6.23 7.01 9.98
CA PRO A 252 5.78 5.69 10.42
C PRO A 252 6.88 4.67 10.18
N GLN A 253 7.05 3.75 11.12
CA GLN A 253 8.06 2.71 11.10
C GLN A 253 7.43 1.33 10.99
N ILE A 254 8.10 0.43 10.29
CA ILE A 254 7.82 -1.01 10.29
C ILE A 254 9.14 -1.77 10.45
N ALA A 255 9.15 -2.76 11.35
CA ALA A 255 10.36 -3.54 11.66
C ALA A 255 11.57 -2.65 12.02
N CYS A 256 11.33 -1.57 12.78
CA CYS A 256 12.33 -0.56 13.16
C CYS A 256 12.95 0.20 11.96
N MET A 257 12.20 0.37 10.87
CA MET A 257 12.63 1.10 9.67
C MET A 257 11.59 2.13 9.25
N ASP A 258 12.03 3.33 8.91
CA ASP A 258 11.13 4.40 8.44
C ASP A 258 10.52 4.04 7.08
N ILE A 259 9.20 4.19 6.96
CA ILE A 259 8.48 4.11 5.70
C ILE A 259 8.65 5.44 4.98
N ARG A 260 9.54 5.47 3.98
CA ARG A 260 9.97 6.68 3.26
C ARG A 260 8.88 7.32 2.39
N GLN A 261 7.95 6.50 1.93
CA GLN A 261 6.79 6.97 1.18
C GLN A 261 5.62 6.05 1.49
N LYS A 262 4.53 6.62 2.01
CA LYS A 262 3.33 5.87 2.39
C LYS A 262 2.18 6.06 1.42
N ASN A 263 1.24 5.13 1.45
CA ASN A 263 -0.09 5.21 0.81
C ASN A 263 -0.05 5.43 -0.71
N ILE A 264 0.89 4.79 -1.42
CA ILE A 264 0.84 4.78 -2.89
C ILE A 264 -0.27 3.81 -3.30
N GLU A 265 -1.47 4.34 -3.49
CA GLU A 265 -2.64 3.53 -3.83
C GLU A 265 -2.56 2.93 -5.23
N THR A 266 -3.00 1.68 -5.33
CA THR A 266 -3.21 0.96 -6.58
C THR A 266 -4.62 0.36 -6.59
N CYS A 267 -5.10 -0.03 -7.77
CA CYS A 267 -6.43 -0.63 -7.92
C CYS A 267 -6.64 -1.85 -7.01
N ASP A 268 -5.58 -2.61 -6.82
CA ASP A 268 -5.53 -3.90 -6.15
C ASP A 268 -4.80 -3.87 -4.80
N GLY A 269 -4.27 -2.73 -4.38
CA GLY A 269 -3.45 -2.66 -3.18
C GLY A 269 -2.95 -1.28 -2.79
N ILE A 270 -1.98 -1.28 -1.88
CA ILE A 270 -1.23 -0.10 -1.45
C ILE A 270 0.25 -0.45 -1.51
N ILE A 271 1.09 0.48 -1.96
CA ILE A 271 2.53 0.36 -1.89
C ILE A 271 3.06 1.34 -0.83
N HIS A 272 3.93 0.85 0.03
CA HIS A 272 4.75 1.65 0.92
C HIS A 272 6.22 1.42 0.59
N PHE A 273 7.03 2.48 0.59
CA PHE A 273 8.46 2.37 0.31
C PHE A 273 9.25 2.21 1.60
N VAL A 274 10.01 1.12 1.69
CA VAL A 274 10.90 0.80 2.79
C VAL A 274 12.37 0.90 2.36
N PRO A 275 13.30 1.26 3.26
CA PRO A 275 14.70 1.48 2.91
C PRO A 275 15.46 0.17 2.60
N LYS A 276 14.96 -0.97 3.09
CA LYS A 276 15.53 -2.30 2.87
C LYS A 276 14.43 -3.37 3.03
N PRO A 277 14.66 -4.60 2.54
CA PRO A 277 13.68 -5.67 2.71
C PRO A 277 13.38 -5.93 4.18
N LEU A 278 12.11 -6.23 4.48
CA LEU A 278 11.74 -6.73 5.80
C LEU A 278 12.55 -7.99 6.13
N PRO A 279 13.02 -8.13 7.39
CA PRO A 279 13.80 -9.29 7.81
C PRO A 279 12.94 -10.56 7.74
N VAL A 280 13.56 -11.68 7.40
CA VAL A 280 12.95 -13.00 7.52
C VAL A 280 13.43 -13.64 8.81
N TYR A 281 12.52 -13.85 9.76
CA TYR A 281 12.88 -14.50 11.02
C TYR A 281 12.95 -16.01 10.80
N LYS A 282 14.14 -16.60 10.94
CA LYS A 282 14.36 -18.04 10.78
C LYS A 282 14.61 -18.72 12.12
N GLY A 283 13.98 -19.87 12.32
CA GLY A 283 14.21 -20.72 13.48
C GLY A 283 13.52 -20.24 14.76
N THR A 284 13.57 -21.11 15.76
CA THR A 284 12.97 -20.95 17.08
C THR A 284 13.89 -20.14 18.01
N LEU A 285 13.41 -19.82 19.22
CA LEU A 285 14.25 -19.17 20.24
C LEU A 285 15.51 -20.02 20.52
N MET A 286 15.36 -21.34 20.62
CA MET A 286 16.50 -22.24 20.83
C MET A 286 17.46 -22.26 19.64
N ASP A 287 16.97 -22.20 18.40
CA ASP A 287 17.85 -22.13 17.22
C ASP A 287 18.72 -20.86 17.23
N GLN A 288 18.16 -19.74 17.71
CA GLN A 288 18.90 -18.49 17.84
C GLN A 288 19.91 -18.54 18.99
N LEU A 289 19.52 -19.10 20.14
CA LEU A 289 20.42 -19.24 21.29
C LEU A 289 21.62 -20.13 20.97
N ARG A 290 21.40 -21.27 20.31
CA ARG A 290 22.47 -22.23 19.95
C ARG A 290 23.48 -21.68 18.93
N LYS A 291 23.10 -20.67 18.14
CA LYS A 291 24.00 -20.03 17.17
C LYS A 291 25.00 -19.07 17.82
N ASN A 292 24.72 -18.59 19.03
CA ASN A 292 25.57 -17.64 19.72
C ASN A 292 26.27 -18.33 20.91
N GLU A 293 27.58 -18.54 20.79
CA GLU A 293 28.39 -19.21 21.81
C GLU A 293 28.32 -18.53 23.19
N ASN A 294 28.03 -17.22 23.24
CA ASN A 294 27.90 -16.45 24.48
C ASN A 294 26.63 -16.79 25.30
N PHE A 295 25.74 -17.64 24.77
CA PHE A 295 24.53 -18.09 25.45
C PHE A 295 24.55 -19.59 25.75
N SER A 296 25.70 -20.26 25.56
CA SER A 296 25.82 -21.71 25.74
C SER A 296 25.48 -22.18 27.15
N GLU A 297 25.78 -21.38 28.18
CA GLU A 297 25.43 -21.71 29.56
C GLU A 297 23.91 -21.64 29.79
N PHE A 298 23.25 -20.60 29.28
CA PHE A 298 21.79 -20.52 29.32
C PHE A 298 21.14 -21.70 28.58
N VAL A 299 21.64 -22.04 27.38
CA VAL A 299 21.13 -23.18 26.60
C VAL A 299 21.22 -24.47 27.42
N ARG A 300 22.36 -24.73 28.06
CA ARG A 300 22.56 -25.89 28.93
C ARG A 300 21.53 -25.94 30.07
N LEU A 301 21.31 -24.80 30.74
CA LEU A 301 20.36 -24.71 31.84
C LEU A 301 18.90 -24.84 31.39
N ALA A 302 18.56 -24.28 30.23
CA ALA A 302 17.23 -24.41 29.63
C ALA A 302 16.92 -25.87 29.26
N GLU A 303 17.89 -26.59 28.71
CA GLU A 303 17.78 -28.02 28.41
C GLU A 303 17.69 -28.87 29.68
N ALA A 304 18.51 -28.58 30.69
CA ALA A 304 18.45 -29.27 31.99
C ALA A 304 17.12 -29.06 32.72
N ALA A 305 16.54 -27.86 32.61
CA ALA A 305 15.22 -27.53 33.17
C ALA A 305 14.05 -28.08 32.33
N GLY A 306 14.32 -28.62 31.13
CA GLY A 306 13.30 -29.13 30.21
C GLY A 306 12.39 -28.05 29.61
N VAL A 307 12.82 -26.79 29.61
CA VAL A 307 12.09 -25.67 28.99
C VAL A 307 12.47 -25.45 27.53
N ASP A 308 13.58 -26.05 27.08
CA ASP A 308 14.04 -26.13 25.70
C ASP A 308 12.92 -26.50 24.71
N LYS A 309 12.13 -27.54 25.01
CA LYS A 309 11.03 -27.99 24.13
C LYS A 309 9.97 -26.92 23.89
N ARG A 310 9.68 -26.10 24.90
CA ARG A 310 8.75 -24.98 24.79
C ARG A 310 9.34 -23.88 23.91
N LEU A 311 10.63 -23.63 24.04
CA LEU A 311 11.37 -22.62 23.29
C LEU A 311 11.68 -23.05 21.84
N GLU A 312 11.66 -24.36 21.57
CA GLU A 312 11.74 -24.98 20.24
C GLU A 312 10.38 -25.09 19.52
N ASP A 313 9.27 -24.90 20.22
CA ASP A 313 7.94 -25.00 19.61
C ASP A 313 7.56 -23.67 18.93
N PRO A 314 7.49 -23.61 17.58
CA PRO A 314 7.15 -22.38 16.86
C PRO A 314 5.71 -21.91 17.10
N SER A 315 4.83 -22.77 17.62
CA SER A 315 3.45 -22.39 17.96
C SER A 315 3.36 -21.68 19.32
N THR A 316 4.42 -21.75 20.11
CA THR A 316 4.44 -21.22 21.47
C THR A 316 5.08 -19.83 21.53
N GLN A 317 4.28 -18.83 21.90
CA GLN A 317 4.79 -17.47 22.16
C GLN A 317 5.47 -17.38 23.53
N SER A 318 6.71 -16.85 23.54
CA SER A 318 7.48 -16.63 24.78
C SER A 318 8.36 -15.38 24.62
N THR A 319 8.53 -14.63 25.71
CA THR A 319 9.54 -13.57 25.84
C THR A 319 10.63 -14.07 26.77
N LEU A 320 11.88 -14.04 26.30
CA LEU A 320 13.02 -14.53 27.07
C LEU A 320 13.85 -13.35 27.61
N LEU A 321 14.09 -13.34 28.91
CA LEU A 321 15.07 -12.47 29.54
C LEU A 321 16.34 -13.30 29.75
N LEU A 322 17.38 -12.97 29.01
CA LEU A 322 18.58 -13.80 28.83
C LEU A 322 19.77 -13.20 29.60
N PHE A 323 20.60 -14.06 30.19
CA PHE A 323 21.93 -13.71 30.70
C PHE A 323 23.02 -14.28 29.78
N THR A 324 24.22 -13.69 29.82
CA THR A 324 25.38 -14.15 29.06
C THR A 324 26.24 -15.11 29.89
N ASN A 325 27.15 -15.84 29.24
CA ASN A 325 28.08 -16.73 29.95
C ASN A 325 28.92 -15.99 31.00
N ASP A 326 29.22 -14.70 30.78
CA ASP A 326 30.00 -13.87 31.72
C ASP A 326 29.21 -13.50 32.99
N ASP A 327 27.88 -13.58 32.95
CA ASP A 327 26.99 -13.25 34.09
C ASP A 327 26.82 -14.43 35.07
N THR A 328 27.37 -15.60 34.73
CA THR A 328 27.33 -16.80 35.55
C THR A 328 28.75 -17.26 35.88
N ASP A 329 29.07 -17.37 37.17
CA ASP A 329 30.28 -18.05 37.63
C ASP A 329 29.95 -19.41 38.27
N ASP A 330 30.98 -20.26 38.41
CA ASP A 330 30.84 -21.59 39.01
C ASP A 330 30.27 -21.52 40.44
N ASP A 331 30.53 -20.43 41.16
CA ASP A 331 30.03 -20.19 42.51
C ASP A 331 28.51 -19.89 42.52
N PHE A 332 28.02 -19.07 41.58
CA PHE A 332 26.61 -18.78 41.39
C PHE A 332 25.82 -20.05 41.05
N LEU A 333 26.36 -20.87 40.13
CA LEU A 333 25.74 -22.12 39.72
C LEU A 333 25.76 -23.15 40.86
N ALA A 334 26.88 -23.31 41.56
CA ALA A 334 26.97 -24.22 42.70
C ALA A 334 26.03 -23.83 43.85
N PHE A 335 25.86 -22.52 44.10
CA PHE A 335 24.98 -22.02 45.15
C PHE A 335 23.49 -22.23 44.84
N HIS A 336 23.08 -22.07 43.58
CA HIS A 336 21.66 -22.10 43.21
C HIS A 336 21.18 -23.46 42.70
N LEU A 337 22.05 -24.28 42.12
CA LEU A 337 21.65 -25.57 41.53
C LEU A 337 21.83 -26.75 42.48
N GLY A 338 22.58 -26.57 43.58
CA GLY A 338 22.79 -27.62 44.58
C GLY A 338 23.56 -28.80 43.99
N SER A 339 24.85 -28.89 44.35
CA SER A 339 25.76 -29.99 43.99
C SER A 339 25.14 -31.39 44.09
#